data_AF-A0A9D4JE50-F1
#
_entry.id   AF-A0A9D4JE50-F1
#
_cell.length_a   1.000
_cell.length_b   1.000
_cell.length_c   1.000
_cell.angle_alpha   90.00
_cell.angle_beta   90.00
_cell.angle_gamma   90.00
#
_symmetry.space_group_name_H-M   'P 1'
#
loop_
_entity.id
_entity.type
_entity.pdbx_description
1 polymer ?
#
loop_
_entity_poly.entity_id
_entity_poly.type
_entity_poly.pdbx_seq_one_letter_code
_entity_poly.pdbx_strand_id
1 'polypeptide(L)'
;MMMLMIQMILHLVTMPNFRKYRNSDLSNRESAKALSAGKVFEHILNVREMEKNAKDIYLMGILQDDRSSDVTKRGMKRQRNRYTFKFSGKVVSRTTFHVCYDIGRSALKGIMSHMLEHGVVPRKHGKKFTRDHMIEK
;
A
#
# COMPACT_ATOMS: atom_id res chain seq x y z
N MET A 1 -17.58 -16.21 20.11
CA MET A 1 -17.63 -15.44 18.83
C MET A 1 -17.72 -13.92 19.04
N MET A 2 -18.48 -13.40 20.00
CA MET A 2 -18.59 -11.94 20.24
C MET A 2 -17.27 -11.27 20.69
N MET A 3 -16.42 -11.95 21.48
CA MET A 3 -15.12 -11.40 21.90
C MET A 3 -14.16 -11.15 20.72
N LEU A 4 -14.16 -12.02 19.69
CA LEU A 4 -13.32 -11.84 18.51
C LEU A 4 -13.73 -10.61 17.68
N MET A 5 -15.03 -10.31 17.62
CA MET A 5 -15.51 -9.09 16.94
C MET A 5 -15.11 -7.82 17.68
N ILE A 6 -15.12 -7.83 19.01
CA ILE A 6 -14.69 -6.68 19.81
C ILE A 6 -13.17 -6.46 19.66
N GLN A 7 -12.37 -7.54 19.66
CA GLN A 7 -10.94 -7.48 19.38
C GLN A 7 -10.66 -6.92 17.97
N MET A 8 -11.42 -7.35 16.96
CA MET A 8 -11.31 -6.84 15.58
C MET A 8 -11.60 -5.33 15.51
N ILE A 9 -12.69 -4.88 16.16
CA ILE A 9 -13.06 -3.46 16.18
C ILE A 9 -12.01 -2.64 16.93
N LEU A 10 -11.49 -3.14 18.05
CA LEU A 10 -10.46 -2.47 18.83
C LEU A 10 -9.14 -2.37 18.04
N HIS A 11 -8.74 -3.42 17.31
CA HIS A 11 -7.57 -3.38 16.42
C HIS A 11 -7.73 -2.45 15.22
N LEU A 12 -8.94 -2.32 14.68
CA LEU A 12 -9.25 -1.33 13.65
C LEU A 12 -9.14 0.10 14.22
N VAL A 13 -9.72 0.37 15.39
CA VAL A 13 -9.75 1.71 15.99
C VAL A 13 -8.38 2.16 16.52
N THR A 14 -7.53 1.21 16.93
CA THR A 14 -6.14 1.47 17.37
C THR A 14 -5.13 1.56 16.23
N MET A 15 -5.52 1.38 14.95
CA MET A 15 -4.58 1.62 13.86
C MET A 15 -4.20 3.11 13.84
N PRO A 16 -2.91 3.47 13.87
CA PRO A 16 -2.47 4.88 13.82
C PRO A 16 -2.91 5.59 12.53
N ASN A 17 -3.33 4.84 11.51
CA ASN A 17 -3.84 5.36 10.25
C ASN A 17 -5.38 5.32 10.12
N PHE A 18 -6.14 4.72 11.03
CA PHE A 18 -7.60 4.55 10.90
C PHE A 18 -8.33 5.89 10.78
N ARG A 19 -7.92 6.87 11.60
CA ARG A 19 -8.51 8.21 11.63
C ARG A 19 -8.35 8.96 10.31
N LYS A 20 -7.36 8.61 9.47
CA LYS A 20 -7.10 9.24 8.17
C LYS A 20 -7.89 8.63 7.00
N TYR A 21 -8.59 7.51 7.19
CA TYR A 21 -9.31 6.80 6.13
C TYR A 21 -10.84 6.84 6.26
N ARG A 22 -11.37 7.52 7.29
CA ARG A 22 -12.82 7.62 7.56
C ARG A 22 -13.63 8.34 6.46
N ASN A 23 -12.99 9.17 5.62
CA ASN A 23 -13.68 10.12 4.73
C ASN A 23 -13.55 9.83 3.22
N SER A 24 -13.48 8.58 2.76
CA SER A 24 -13.58 8.30 1.31
C SER A 24 -14.73 7.34 1.00
N ASP A 25 -15.87 7.95 0.77
CA ASP A 25 -16.90 7.73 -0.26
C ASP A 25 -17.50 6.35 -0.54
N LEU A 26 -18.82 6.41 -0.77
CA LEU A 26 -19.83 5.37 -0.98
C LEU A 26 -19.47 4.26 -1.99
N SER A 27 -18.51 4.49 -2.89
CA SER A 27 -17.92 3.48 -3.80
C SER A 27 -17.21 2.33 -3.06
N ASN A 28 -16.72 2.59 -1.84
CA ASN A 28 -16.07 1.58 -1.00
C ASN A 28 -17.03 0.50 -0.49
N ARG A 29 -18.34 0.77 -0.42
CA ARG A 29 -19.30 -0.17 0.18
C ARG A 29 -19.50 -1.42 -0.68
N GLU A 30 -19.46 -1.28 -2.00
CA GLU A 30 -19.55 -2.42 -2.93
C GLU A 30 -18.23 -3.18 -3.04
N SER A 31 -17.11 -2.46 -3.12
CA SER A 31 -15.77 -3.07 -3.13
C SER A 31 -15.47 -3.86 -1.85
N ALA A 32 -15.94 -3.37 -0.69
CA ALA A 32 -15.77 -4.03 0.59
C ALA A 32 -16.70 -5.24 0.80
N LYS A 33 -17.92 -5.23 0.24
CA LYS A 33 -18.85 -6.37 0.32
C LYS A 33 -18.30 -7.64 -0.33
N ALA A 34 -17.43 -7.48 -1.34
CA ALA A 34 -16.83 -8.60 -2.07
C ALA A 34 -15.63 -9.23 -1.34
N LEU A 35 -15.20 -8.67 -0.20
CA LEU A 35 -14.01 -9.08 0.55
C LEU A 35 -14.42 -9.83 1.81
N SER A 36 -13.90 -11.04 1.98
CA SER A 36 -14.04 -11.78 3.24
C SER A 36 -13.25 -11.05 4.33
N ALA A 37 -13.95 -10.59 5.38
CA ALA A 37 -13.32 -9.86 6.49
C ALA A 37 -12.21 -10.68 7.18
N GLY A 38 -12.38 -12.00 7.30
CA GLY A 38 -11.36 -12.89 7.86
C GLY A 38 -10.10 -12.94 7.01
N LYS A 39 -10.25 -13.11 5.69
CA LYS A 39 -9.11 -13.13 4.75
C LYS A 39 -8.35 -11.80 4.72
N VAL A 40 -9.07 -10.68 4.81
CA VAL A 40 -8.44 -9.35 4.89
C VAL A 40 -7.66 -9.20 6.19
N PHE A 41 -8.21 -9.67 7.30
CA PHE A 41 -7.56 -9.57 8.61
C PHE A 41 -6.26 -10.39 8.67
N GLU A 42 -6.30 -11.66 8.27
CA GLU A 42 -5.10 -12.50 8.18
C GLU A 42 -4.04 -11.88 7.27
N HIS A 43 -4.47 -11.33 6.12
CA HIS A 43 -3.53 -10.67 5.22
C HIS A 43 -2.84 -9.46 5.86
N ILE A 44 -3.59 -8.63 6.61
CA ILE A 44 -3.03 -7.47 7.30
C ILE A 44 -1.99 -7.91 8.34
N LEU A 45 -2.26 -8.98 9.09
CA LEU A 45 -1.29 -9.53 10.05
C LEU A 45 -0.01 -9.98 9.35
N ASN A 46 -0.14 -10.77 8.28
CA ASN A 46 1.01 -11.23 7.51
C ASN A 46 1.84 -10.06 6.96
N VAL A 47 1.18 -9.03 6.41
CA VAL A 47 1.85 -7.83 5.87
C VAL A 47 2.53 -6.99 6.95
N ARG A 48 2.07 -7.05 8.20
CA ARG A 48 2.71 -6.37 9.34
C ARG A 48 3.96 -7.09 9.82
N GLU A 49 3.98 -8.41 9.71
CA GLU A 49 5.13 -9.23 10.10
C GLU A 49 6.28 -9.14 9.07
N MET A 50 5.99 -8.72 7.84
CA MET A 50 7.01 -8.55 6.81
C MET A 50 8.02 -7.44 7.14
N GLU A 51 9.29 -7.72 6.86
CA GLU A 51 10.32 -6.68 6.86
C GLU A 51 9.96 -5.58 5.85
N LYS A 52 10.25 -4.33 6.20
CA LYS A 52 9.94 -3.16 5.37
C LYS A 52 10.42 -3.30 3.92
N ASN A 53 11.63 -3.82 3.71
CA ASN A 53 12.19 -3.99 2.36
C ASN A 53 11.44 -5.06 1.56
N ALA A 54 11.11 -6.19 2.20
CA ALA A 54 10.30 -7.24 1.61
C ALA A 54 8.90 -6.74 1.27
N LYS A 55 8.29 -5.94 2.15
CA LYS A 55 6.98 -5.32 1.94
C LYS A 55 6.98 -4.38 0.75
N ASP A 56 8.01 -3.54 0.61
CA ASP A 56 8.14 -2.63 -0.53
C ASP A 56 8.24 -3.41 -1.86
N ILE A 57 9.06 -4.46 -1.92
CA ILE A 57 9.21 -5.31 -3.11
C ILE A 57 7.89 -6.04 -3.45
N TYR A 58 7.23 -6.61 -2.44
CA TYR A 58 5.94 -7.26 -2.59
C TYR A 58 4.89 -6.32 -3.19
N LEU A 59 4.81 -5.09 -2.67
CA LEU A 59 3.90 -4.08 -3.17
C LEU A 59 4.24 -3.61 -4.59
N MET A 60 5.52 -3.50 -4.93
CA MET A 60 5.93 -3.22 -6.30
C MET A 60 5.48 -4.31 -7.26
N GLY A 61 5.63 -5.59 -6.88
CA GLY A 61 5.18 -6.71 -7.70
C GLY A 61 3.69 -6.63 -8.02
N ILE A 62 2.86 -6.37 -7.00
CA ILE A 62 1.40 -6.20 -7.17
C ILE A 62 1.08 -5.00 -8.07
N LEU A 63 1.76 -3.87 -7.89
CA LEU A 63 1.48 -2.65 -8.65
C LEU A 63 1.99 -2.71 -10.10
N GLN A 64 3.04 -3.48 -10.36
CA GLN A 64 3.63 -3.63 -11.69
C GLN A 64 2.74 -4.48 -12.60
N ASP A 65 2.16 -5.57 -12.08
CA ASP A 65 1.26 -6.46 -12.81
C ASP A 65 -0.01 -5.73 -13.31
N ASP A 66 -0.39 -4.66 -12.60
CA ASP A 66 -1.61 -3.89 -12.82
C ASP A 66 -1.39 -2.54 -13.53
N ARG A 67 -0.20 -2.32 -14.09
CA ARG A 67 0.14 -1.09 -14.80
C ARG A 67 -0.38 -1.13 -16.24
N SER A 68 -1.39 -0.32 -16.53
CA SER A 68 -1.83 -0.08 -17.91
C SER A 68 -0.99 1.05 -18.53
N SER A 69 -0.43 0.79 -19.71
CA SER A 69 0.23 1.80 -20.55
C SER A 69 -0.63 2.11 -21.77
N ASP A 70 -1.43 3.17 -21.71
CA ASP A 70 -2.13 3.64 -22.90
C ASP A 70 -1.11 4.32 -23.83
N VAL A 71 -0.76 3.63 -24.93
CA VAL A 71 0.11 4.17 -25.98
C VAL A 71 -0.74 4.89 -27.01
N THR A 72 -0.37 6.12 -27.37
CA THR A 72 -0.75 6.66 -28.69
C THR A 72 0.21 7.79 -29.12
N LYS A 73 0.93 7.61 -30.24
CA LYS A 73 1.59 8.71 -31.00
C LYS A 73 0.54 9.44 -31.86
N ARG A 74 0.65 10.69 -32.31
CA ARG A 74 1.81 11.55 -32.65
C ARG A 74 1.75 12.93 -31.95
N GLY A 75 2.92 13.48 -31.61
CA GLY A 75 3.08 14.91 -31.28
C GLY A 75 3.65 15.28 -29.90
N MET A 76 4.11 14.32 -29.10
CA MET A 76 4.49 14.44 -27.67
C MET A 76 3.29 14.27 -26.72
N LYS A 77 3.25 13.13 -26.01
CA LYS A 77 2.22 12.81 -25.02
C LYS A 77 2.81 12.71 -23.62
N ARG A 78 2.19 13.40 -22.67
CA ARG A 78 2.29 13.08 -21.24
C ARG A 78 1.71 11.68 -21.02
N GLN A 79 2.55 10.72 -20.68
CA GLN A 79 2.11 9.42 -20.18
C GLN A 79 1.48 9.60 -18.79
N ARG A 80 0.17 9.41 -18.67
CA ARG A 80 -0.48 9.32 -17.36
C ARG A 80 -0.45 7.87 -16.92
N ASN A 81 0.52 7.50 -16.09
CA ASN A 81 0.54 6.17 -15.49
C ASN A 81 -0.70 5.98 -14.62
N ARG A 82 -1.55 5.03 -15.00
CA ARG A 82 -2.73 4.65 -14.24
C ARG A 82 -2.46 3.30 -13.58
N TYR A 83 -2.58 3.30 -12.26
CA TYR A 83 -2.44 2.11 -11.45
C TYR A 83 -3.83 1.57 -11.17
N THR A 84 -4.04 0.30 -11.47
CA THR A 84 -5.20 -0.45 -10.96
C THR A 84 -4.78 -1.04 -9.62
N PHE A 85 -5.61 -0.87 -8.59
CA PHE A 85 -5.35 -1.49 -7.29
C PHE A 85 -6.17 -2.75 -7.20
N LYS A 86 -5.53 -3.87 -6.88
CA LYS A 86 -6.22 -5.14 -6.64
C LYS A 86 -5.96 -5.66 -5.24
N PHE A 87 -6.91 -6.45 -4.76
CA PHE A 87 -6.75 -7.28 -3.59
C PHE A 87 -7.41 -8.63 -3.86
N SER A 88 -6.67 -9.73 -3.70
CA SER A 88 -7.17 -11.09 -3.98
C SER A 88 -7.81 -11.20 -5.38
N GLY A 89 -7.17 -10.60 -6.39
CA GLY A 89 -7.64 -10.59 -7.79
C GLY A 89 -8.79 -9.64 -8.12
N LYS A 90 -9.40 -8.98 -7.13
CA LYS A 90 -10.50 -8.02 -7.35
C LYS A 90 -9.99 -6.60 -7.38
N VAL A 91 -10.50 -5.78 -8.31
CA VAL A 91 -10.21 -4.35 -8.34
C VAL A 91 -10.83 -3.67 -7.12
N VAL A 92 -10.02 -2.92 -6.41
CA VAL A 92 -10.41 -2.19 -5.20
C VAL A 92 -10.07 -0.72 -5.33
N SER A 93 -10.70 0.12 -4.50
CA SER A 93 -10.31 1.51 -4.41
C SER A 93 -8.91 1.65 -3.83
N ARG A 94 -8.26 2.80 -4.10
CA ARG A 94 -6.97 3.14 -3.49
C ARG A 94 -7.05 3.16 -1.96
N THR A 95 -8.17 3.59 -1.37
CA THR A 95 -8.34 3.61 0.09
C THR A 95 -8.46 2.21 0.66
N THR A 96 -9.23 1.33 0.01
CA THR A 96 -9.32 -0.08 0.42
C THR A 96 -7.95 -0.74 0.33
N PHE A 97 -7.19 -0.47 -0.73
CA PHE A 97 -5.81 -0.94 -0.86
C PHE A 97 -4.92 -0.50 0.30
N HIS A 98 -5.03 0.77 0.73
CA HIS A 98 -4.29 1.27 1.89
C HIS A 98 -4.58 0.48 3.18
N VAL A 99 -5.84 0.09 3.38
CA VAL A 99 -6.26 -0.69 4.55
C VAL A 99 -5.78 -2.13 4.44
N CYS A 100 -6.04 -2.78 3.30
CA CYS A 100 -5.67 -4.18 3.09
C CYS A 100 -4.17 -4.43 3.22
N TYR A 101 -3.34 -3.53 2.69
CA TYR A 101 -1.87 -3.68 2.70
C TYR A 101 -1.20 -2.91 3.86
N ASP A 102 -1.98 -2.36 4.78
CA ASP A 102 -1.52 -1.53 5.92
C ASP A 102 -0.38 -0.58 5.53
N ILE A 103 -0.62 0.26 4.52
CA ILE A 103 0.37 1.19 3.97
C ILE A 103 -0.14 2.63 3.98
N GLY A 104 0.72 3.56 4.38
CA GLY A 104 0.41 4.99 4.36
C GLY A 104 0.41 5.59 2.95
N ARG A 105 -0.34 6.69 2.76
CA ARG A 105 -0.41 7.43 1.48
C ARG A 105 0.97 7.84 0.93
N SER A 106 1.82 8.38 1.78
CA SER A 106 3.17 8.84 1.40
C SER A 106 4.09 7.67 1.03
N ALA A 107 4.00 6.55 1.77
CA ALA A 107 4.78 5.36 1.48
C ALA A 107 4.40 4.77 0.12
N LEU A 108 3.09 4.62 -0.16
CA LEU A 108 2.61 4.14 -1.45
C LEU A 108 3.05 5.07 -2.60
N LYS A 109 2.96 6.39 -2.41
CA LYS A 109 3.45 7.36 -3.41
C LYS A 109 4.94 7.18 -3.67
N GLY A 110 5.75 6.98 -2.63
CA GLY A 110 7.19 6.75 -2.76
C GLY A 110 7.52 5.44 -3.48
N ILE A 111 6.77 4.37 -3.22
CA ILE A 111 6.91 3.09 -3.94
C ILE A 111 6.59 3.26 -5.42
N MET A 112 5.48 3.93 -5.73
CA MET A 112 5.07 4.18 -7.12
C MET A 112 6.14 5.01 -7.86
N SER A 113 6.63 6.10 -7.27
CA SER A 113 7.70 6.92 -7.87
C SER A 113 8.97 6.12 -8.10
N HIS A 114 9.43 5.37 -7.10
CA HIS A 114 10.60 4.50 -7.23
C HIS A 114 10.44 3.48 -8.36
N MET A 115 9.26 2.86 -8.47
CA MET A 115 8.97 1.89 -9.52
C MET A 115 8.96 2.51 -10.92
N LEU A 116 8.56 3.78 -11.04
CA LEU A 116 8.64 4.51 -12.31
C LEU A 116 10.08 4.83 -12.71
N GLU A 117 10.94 5.14 -11.74
CA GLU A 117 12.32 5.56 -11.98
C GLU A 117 13.28 4.37 -12.14
N HIS A 118 13.06 3.30 -11.37
CA HIS A 118 14.01 2.20 -11.23
C HIS A 118 13.41 0.81 -11.51
N GLY A 119 12.09 0.70 -11.69
CA GLY A 119 11.40 -0.58 -11.83
C GLY A 119 11.24 -1.32 -10.49
N VAL A 120 10.95 -2.61 -10.57
CA VAL A 120 10.76 -3.49 -9.41
C VAL A 120 12.12 -3.92 -8.87
N VAL A 121 12.73 -3.05 -8.06
CA VAL A 121 14.03 -3.30 -7.42
C VAL A 121 14.01 -2.90 -5.95
N PRO A 122 14.77 -3.60 -5.08
CA PRO A 122 14.85 -3.27 -3.66
C PRO A 122 15.24 -1.81 -3.43
N ARG A 123 14.48 -1.11 -2.56
CA ARG A 123 14.79 0.27 -2.20
C ARG A 123 15.96 0.29 -1.22
N LYS A 124 17.07 0.91 -1.61
CA LYS A 124 18.13 1.25 -0.66
C LYS A 124 17.66 2.42 0.19
N HIS A 125 17.14 2.13 1.38
CA HIS A 125 16.98 3.15 2.39
C HIS A 125 18.35 3.49 2.96
N GLY A 126 18.93 4.61 2.53
CA GLY A 126 20.11 5.15 3.18
C GLY A 126 19.83 5.31 4.67
N LYS A 127 20.67 4.73 5.52
CA LYS A 127 20.76 5.19 6.90
C LYS A 127 21.11 6.68 6.81
N LYS A 128 20.24 7.56 7.30
CA LYS A 128 20.69 8.90 7.68
C LYS A 128 21.67 8.65 8.82
N PHE A 129 22.97 8.66 8.52
CA PHE A 129 23.95 8.87 9.57
C PHE A 129 23.62 10.26 10.13
N THR A 130 22.97 10.30 11.29
CA THR A 130 23.01 11.49 12.13
C THR A 130 24.49 11.71 12.44
N ARG A 131 24.99 12.94 12.21
CA ARG A 131 26.42 13.27 12.37
C ARG A 131 26.80 13.38 13.85
N ASP A 132 26.45 12.39 14.67
CA ASP A 132 26.56 12.57 16.11
C ASP A 132 27.80 11.90 16.72
N HIS A 133 28.57 11.07 15.99
CA HIS A 133 29.74 10.40 16.58
C HIS A 133 31.01 10.57 15.73
N MET A 134 31.41 11.83 15.48
CA MET A 134 32.83 12.17 15.35
C MET A 134 33.31 12.64 16.72
N ILE A 135 33.55 11.70 17.64
CA ILE A 135 34.44 11.95 18.78
C ILE A 135 35.83 11.58 18.27
N GLU A 136 36.67 12.61 18.13
CA GLU A 136 38.09 12.51 17.80
C GLU A 136 38.78 11.49 18.72
N LYS A 137 39.64 10.65 18.11
CA LYS A 137 40.69 9.91 18.80
C LYS A 137 42.02 10.55 18.44
#